data_AF-E3N5J1-F1
#
_entry.id   AF-E3N5J1-F1
#
_cell.length_a   1.000
_cell.length_b   1.000
_cell.length_c   1.000
_cell.angle_alpha   90.00
_cell.angle_beta   90.00
_cell.angle_gamma   90.00
#
_symmetry.space_group_name_H-M   'P 1'
#
loop_
_entity.id
_entity.type
_entity.pdbx_description
1 polymer ?
#
loop_
_entity_poly.entity_id
_entity_poly.type
_entity_poly.pdbx_seq_one_letter_code
_entity_poly.pdbx_strand_id
1 'polypeptide(L)'
;MSIRCSPTNSVYCGVLYVYEVDYGASHDVIKKEEFCVDPALYKKDFNWDYSGGDASPQYEITYQLSHNCTSKGVYRCINPEPVDVWVFGE
;
A
#
# COMPACT_ATOMS: atom_id res chain seq x y z
N MET A 1 -5.07 -0.09 -5.78
CA MET A 1 -3.78 -0.77 -6.10
C MET A 1 -3.98 -2.29 -6.08
N SER A 2 -3.17 -3.07 -6.82
CA SER A 2 -3.21 -4.53 -6.72
C SER A 2 -1.82 -5.15 -6.67
N ILE A 3 -1.65 -6.18 -5.83
CA ILE A 3 -0.44 -7.00 -5.80
C ILE A 3 -0.78 -8.33 -6.45
N ARG A 4 0.09 -8.78 -7.35
CA ARG A 4 0.05 -10.14 -7.90
C ARG A 4 1.30 -10.88 -7.45
N CYS A 5 1.08 -12.01 -6.81
CA CYS A 5 2.13 -12.98 -6.57
C CYS A 5 2.09 -14.00 -7.70
N SER A 6 3.18 -14.15 -8.45
CA SER A 6 3.32 -15.31 -9.35
C SER A 6 3.01 -16.59 -8.55
N PRO A 7 2.37 -17.61 -9.15
CA PRO A 7 1.87 -18.75 -8.40
C PRO A 7 2.97 -19.38 -7.54
N THR A 8 2.87 -19.12 -6.24
CA THR A 8 3.63 -19.80 -5.21
C THR A 8 2.73 -20.91 -4.68
N ASN A 9 3.29 -22.09 -4.39
CA ASN A 9 2.54 -23.18 -3.72
C ASN A 9 2.24 -22.86 -2.25
N SER A 10 2.19 -21.59 -1.87
CA SER A 10 2.16 -21.15 -0.48
C SER A 10 1.37 -19.85 -0.34
N VAL A 11 0.60 -19.78 0.76
CA VAL A 11 -0.05 -18.56 1.23
C VAL A 11 1.01 -17.48 1.41
N TYR A 12 0.76 -16.29 0.88
CA TYR A 12 1.60 -15.14 1.15
C TYR A 12 0.83 -14.12 1.99
N CYS A 13 1.54 -13.50 2.92
CA CYS A 13 1.03 -12.48 3.82
C CYS A 13 1.86 -11.21 3.71
N GLY A 14 1.28 -10.11 4.15
CA GLY A 14 1.93 -8.83 4.16
C GLY A 14 1.18 -7.77 4.94
N VAL A 15 1.79 -6.60 5.01
CA VAL A 15 1.25 -5.39 5.62
C VAL A 15 1.43 -4.26 4.61
N LEU A 16 0.33 -3.56 4.33
CA LEU A 16 0.31 -2.35 3.54
C LEU A 16 0.10 -1.14 4.46
N TYR A 17 0.99 -0.17 4.35
CA TYR A 17 0.79 1.19 4.84
C TYR A 17 0.59 2.11 3.65
N VAL A 18 -0.44 2.95 3.68
CA VAL A 18 -0.63 4.07 2.75
C VAL A 18 -0.58 5.33 3.59
N TYR A 19 0.19 6.31 3.15
CA TYR A 19 0.37 7.54 3.91
C TYR A 19 0.54 8.74 3.00
N GLU A 20 0.05 9.88 3.49
CA GLU A 20 0.33 11.20 2.97
C GLU A 20 1.71 11.65 3.47
N VAL A 21 2.50 12.20 2.56
CA VAL A 21 3.81 12.74 2.84
C VAL A 21 3.66 14.23 3.09
N ASP A 22 3.66 14.62 4.37
CA ASP A 22 3.81 16.02 4.73
C ASP A 22 5.27 16.47 4.69
N TYR A 23 5.46 17.78 4.46
CA TYR A 23 6.76 18.43 4.54
C TYR A 23 7.24 18.51 6.01
N GLY A 24 7.78 17.41 6.53
CA GLY A 24 8.17 17.28 7.94
C GLY A 24 8.44 15.84 8.40
N ALA A 25 8.35 15.61 9.72
CA ALA A 25 8.64 14.31 10.34
C ALA A 25 7.39 13.45 10.65
N SER A 26 6.20 13.98 10.41
CA SER A 26 4.92 13.26 10.61
C SER A 26 4.31 13.01 9.25
N HIS A 27 4.22 11.74 8.86
CA HIS A 27 3.42 11.32 7.71
C HIS A 27 2.06 10.86 8.23
N ASP A 28 0.98 11.31 7.61
CA ASP A 28 -0.37 10.91 8.00
C ASP A 28 -0.71 9.55 7.41
N VAL A 29 -0.91 8.56 8.29
CA VAL A 29 -1.25 7.19 7.89
C VAL A 29 -2.73 7.12 7.48
N ILE A 30 -2.96 7.15 6.16
CA ILE A 30 -4.27 6.99 5.54
C ILE A 30 -4.80 5.57 5.75
N LYS A 31 -3.93 4.57 5.59
CA LYS A 31 -4.34 3.17 5.73
C LYS A 31 -3.24 2.30 6.29
N LYS A 32 -3.63 1.39 7.18
CA LYS A 32 -2.86 0.21 7.54
C LYS A 32 -3.73 -1.03 7.31
N GLU A 33 -3.26 -1.97 6.49
CA GLU A 33 -3.96 -3.24 6.23
C GLU A 33 -2.98 -4.42 6.32
N GLU A 34 -3.24 -5.34 7.24
CA GLU A 34 -2.59 -6.65 7.30
C GLU A 34 -3.42 -7.64 6.49
N PHE A 35 -2.76 -8.49 5.70
CA PHE A 35 -3.45 -9.41 4.82
C PHE A 35 -2.69 -10.73 4.64
N CYS A 36 -3.44 -11.78 4.34
CA CYS A 36 -2.93 -13.04 3.80
C CYS A 36 -3.79 -13.43 2.60
N VAL A 37 -3.16 -13.97 1.56
CA VAL A 37 -3.80 -14.31 0.29
C VAL A 37 -3.63 -15.79 0.03
N ASP A 38 -4.76 -16.43 -0.26
CA ASP A 38 -4.77 -17.83 -0.67
C ASP A 38 -3.98 -18.00 -1.99
N PRO A 39 -3.11 -19.02 -2.10
CA PRO A 39 -2.36 -19.28 -3.32
C PRO A 39 -3.24 -19.44 -4.57
N ALA A 40 -4.51 -19.88 -4.42
CA ALA A 40 -5.46 -19.99 -5.52
C ALA A 40 -5.91 -18.64 -6.09
N LEU A 41 -5.91 -17.57 -5.28
CA LEU A 41 -6.33 -16.24 -5.70
C LEU A 41 -5.20 -15.44 -6.35
N TYR A 42 -3.93 -15.72 -5.97
CA TYR A 42 -2.67 -15.12 -6.48
C TYR A 42 -2.60 -13.58 -6.49
N LYS A 43 -3.68 -12.89 -6.13
CA LYS A 43 -3.88 -11.46 -6.25
C LYS A 43 -4.60 -10.93 -5.03
N LYS A 44 -4.20 -9.74 -4.60
CA LYS A 44 -4.92 -8.94 -3.61
C LYS A 44 -5.10 -7.53 -4.13
N ASP A 45 -6.34 -7.08 -4.11
CA ASP A 45 -6.74 -5.72 -4.41
C ASP A 45 -6.86 -4.91 -3.12
N PHE A 46 -6.35 -3.69 -3.16
CA PHE A 46 -6.42 -2.71 -2.09
C PHE A 46 -7.13 -1.48 -2.61
N ASN A 47 -8.14 -1.06 -1.86
CA ASN A 47 -8.88 0.18 -2.06
C ASN A 47 -8.72 1.03 -0.79
N TRP A 48 -8.61 2.34 -0.98
CA TRP A 48 -8.62 3.33 0.08
C TRP A 48 -9.20 4.62 -0.48
N ASP A 49 -9.80 5.40 0.41
CA ASP A 49 -10.35 6.71 0.11
C ASP A 49 -9.50 7.76 0.83
N TYR A 50 -9.41 8.96 0.25
CA TYR A 50 -8.60 10.07 0.77
C TYR A 50 -9.34 10.88 1.84
N SER A 51 -10.35 10.31 2.49
CA SER A 51 -11.30 11.01 3.36
C SER A 51 -10.76 11.38 4.76
N GLY A 52 -9.44 11.38 4.95
CA GLY A 52 -8.81 11.60 6.26
C GLY A 52 -7.59 12.52 6.27
N GLY A 53 -7.18 13.09 5.14
CA GLY A 53 -6.06 14.03 5.06
C GLY A 53 -6.49 15.49 5.21
N ASP A 54 -5.53 16.36 5.54
CA ASP A 54 -5.77 17.78 5.80
C ASP A 54 -6.35 18.48 4.55
N ALA A 55 -7.03 19.63 4.67
CA ALA A 55 -7.78 20.29 3.59
C ALA A 55 -6.91 20.89 2.44
N SER A 56 -5.69 20.39 2.25
CA SER A 56 -4.78 20.78 1.18
C SER A 56 -5.20 20.17 -0.17
N PRO A 57 -5.22 20.95 -1.26
CA PRO A 57 -5.61 20.45 -2.59
C PRO A 57 -4.55 19.56 -3.26
N GLN A 58 -3.39 19.38 -2.62
CA GLN A 58 -2.26 18.60 -3.09
C GLN A 58 -1.87 17.59 -2.02
N TYR A 59 -2.00 16.31 -2.34
CA TYR A 59 -1.57 15.21 -1.48
C TYR A 59 -0.37 14.52 -2.14
N GLU A 60 0.75 14.43 -1.44
CA GLU A 60 1.87 13.58 -1.86
C GLU A 60 1.66 12.18 -1.27
N ILE A 61 1.15 11.25 -2.06
CA ILE A 61 0.75 9.92 -1.56
C ILE A 61 1.84 8.91 -1.86
N THR A 62 2.19 8.09 -0.86
CA THR A 62 2.99 6.88 -1.09
C THR A 62 2.47 5.70 -0.27
N TYR A 63 3.10 4.55 -0.46
CA TYR A 63 2.80 3.34 0.30
C TYR A 63 4.05 2.58 0.69
N GLN A 64 4.01 1.90 1.82
CA GLN A 64 4.98 0.90 2.19
C GLN A 64 4.30 -0.47 2.23
N LEU A 65 4.82 -1.40 1.44
CA LEU A 65 4.31 -2.75 1.36
C LEU A 65 5.38 -3.74 1.81
N SER A 66 5.16 -4.36 2.97
CA SER A 66 5.96 -5.49 3.44
C SER A 66 5.25 -6.80 3.14
N HIS A 67 5.89 -7.75 2.45
CA HIS A 67 5.25 -9.02 2.08
C HIS A 67 6.26 -10.16 1.98
N ASN A 68 5.80 -11.39 2.16
CA ASN A 68 6.61 -12.60 1.97
C ASN A 68 6.39 -13.28 0.60
N CYS A 69 5.64 -12.66 -0.32
CA CYS A 69 5.52 -13.11 -1.71
C CYS A 69 6.87 -12.99 -2.44
N THR A 70 7.73 -13.98 -2.25
CA THR A 70 8.99 -14.16 -2.96
C THR A 70 9.18 -15.66 -3.21
N SER A 71 10.00 -16.01 -4.21
CA SER A 71 10.27 -17.42 -4.54
C SER A 71 10.82 -18.26 -3.39
N LYS A 72 11.36 -17.62 -2.34
CA LYS A 72 11.90 -18.26 -1.13
C LYS A 72 11.09 -17.98 0.14
N GLY A 73 9.94 -17.30 0.05
CA GLY A 73 9.13 -16.91 1.22
C GLY A 73 9.80 -15.87 2.13
N VAL A 74 10.84 -15.19 1.65
CA VAL A 74 11.55 -14.12 2.37
C VAL A 74 10.69 -12.85 2.35
N TYR A 75 10.66 -12.15 3.49
CA TYR A 75 10.02 -10.84 3.60
C TYR A 75 10.79 -9.78 2.83
N ARG A 76 10.07 -9.01 2.02
CA ARG A 76 10.56 -7.83 1.30
C ARG A 76 9.68 -6.64 1.58
N CYS A 77 10.28 -5.45 1.50
CA CYS A 77 9.61 -4.17 1.62
C CYS A 77 9.70 -3.42 0.29
N ILE A 78 8.59 -2.88 -0.17
CA ILE A 78 8.47 -2.01 -1.34
C ILE A 78 8.04 -0.64 -0.83
N ASN A 79 8.77 0.39 -1.23
CA ASN A 79 8.51 1.78 -0.84
C ASN A 79 8.85 2.68 -2.04
N PRO A 80 7.90 2.94 -2.95
CA PRO A 80 8.13 3.79 -4.11
C PRO A 80 8.21 5.27 -3.73
N GLU A 81 8.62 6.09 -4.68
CA GLU A 81 8.57 7.54 -4.54
C GLU A 81 7.11 8.03 -4.43
N PRO A 82 6.86 9.10 -3.65
CA PRO A 82 5.53 9.70 -3.56
C PRO A 82 5.02 10.20 -4.90
N VAL A 83 3.70 10.19 -5.06
CA VAL A 83 3.02 10.71 -6.25
C VAL A 83 2.05 11.81 -5.85
N ASP A 84 2.05 12.90 -6.62
CA ASP A 84 1.10 13.99 -6.45
C ASP A 84 -0.32 13.56 -6.87
N VAL A 85 -1.26 13.69 -5.94
CA VAL A 85 -2.68 13.42 -6.16
C VAL A 85 -3.47 14.71 -5.94
N TRP A 86 -4.26 15.08 -6.94
CA TRP A 86 -5.14 16.24 -6.91
C TRP A 86 -6.56 15.79 -6.61
N VAL A 87 -7.09 16.19 -5.46
CA VAL A 87 -8.51 16.01 -5.15
C VAL A 87 -9.23 17.26 -5.66
N PHE A 88 -9.67 17.22 -6.92
CA PHE A 88 -10.60 18.23 -7.40
C PHE A 88 -11.93 17.98 -6.69
N GLY A 89 -12.31 18.88 -5.78
CA GLY A 89 -13.65 18.86 -5.20
C GLY A 89 -14.68 19.04 -6.31
N GLU A 90 -15.54 18.03 -6.48
CA GLU A 90 -16.83 18.18 -7.16
C GLU A 90 -17.90 18.64 -6.17
#